data_AF-A0A955Z7R2-F1
#
_entry.id   AF-A0A955Z7R2-F1
#
_cell.length_a   1.000
_cell.length_b   1.000
_cell.length_c   1.000
_cell.angle_alpha   90.00
_cell.angle_beta   90.00
_cell.angle_gamma   90.00
#
_symmetry.space_group_name_H-M   'P 1'
#
loop_
_entity.id
_entity.type
_entity.pdbx_description
1 polymer ?
#
loop_
_entity_poly.entity_id
_entity_poly.type
_entity_poly.pdbx_seq_one_letter_code
_entity_poly.pdbx_strand_id
1 'polypeptide(L)'
;MKNIRPKSIDFRGLKLSPEEGFVLSRIDGPTSVKELANLTSLDEARVAEIVGKLAGDGAIEVDGAPSGGGGGARPPEPSRPEVEAEEADASDDARDEADAAERDAAAPEVDAEEAASDADLDAQDEAFITNERMYREVYAKKYKGEAVDFRVSAALKEDGADLMALCLDPDPQVVHAILQNPKAGLEHARSLAFHHRTHMGLEHIAKRSDYLADALVQRRLLRNPQLPDAILRRISGRKVLIEVFKIAVDREIPERTRVKVRVELRKKFMLATADERAALLVKTEGRVLILLVDCSLDARTTMILVGRNTYTLLFVQNVARWSPAPPKLLAHLLKMPTVRRNPGVRKMLLRHPNMPSEVKKLFV
;
A
#
# COMPACT_ATOMS: atom_id res chain seq x y z
N MET A 1 19.30 26.19 16.34
CA MET A 1 18.67 25.84 15.05
C MET A 1 17.44 26.72 14.91
N LYS A 2 17.19 27.30 13.74
CA LYS A 2 16.00 28.14 13.51
C LYS A 2 14.79 27.21 13.39
N ASN A 3 13.76 27.44 14.18
CA ASN A 3 12.52 26.65 14.13
C ASN A 3 11.52 27.34 13.21
N ILE A 4 10.85 26.56 12.38
CA ILE A 4 9.87 27.04 11.40
C ILE A 4 8.49 26.53 11.82
N ARG A 5 7.49 27.42 11.83
CA ARG A 5 6.10 27.08 12.16
C ARG A 5 5.14 27.64 11.10
N PRO A 6 4.08 26.90 10.72
CA PRO A 6 3.09 27.41 9.78
C PRO A 6 2.15 28.41 10.46
N LYS A 7 1.81 29.51 9.76
CA LYS A 7 0.74 30.43 10.20
C LYS A 7 -0.59 30.03 9.58
N SER A 8 -1.68 30.22 10.33
CA SER A 8 -3.04 30.03 9.83
C SER A 8 -3.39 31.19 8.88
N ILE A 9 -3.15 30.99 7.58
CA ILE A 9 -3.48 31.96 6.52
C ILE A 9 -4.28 31.25 5.43
N ASP A 10 -5.16 32.00 4.76
CA ASP A 10 -5.88 31.53 3.57
C ASP A 10 -4.92 31.33 2.39
N PHE A 11 -4.58 30.08 2.12
CA PHE A 11 -3.61 29.66 1.09
C PHE A 11 -4.05 30.00 -0.34
N ARG A 12 -5.32 30.36 -0.58
CA ARG A 12 -5.82 30.70 -1.92
C ARG A 12 -5.36 32.07 -2.44
N GLY A 13 -4.85 32.92 -1.56
CA GLY A 13 -4.35 34.25 -1.91
C GLY A 13 -2.85 34.31 -2.25
N LEU A 14 -2.09 33.24 -1.98
CA LEU A 14 -0.64 33.20 -2.17
C LEU A 14 -0.29 32.67 -3.57
N LYS A 15 0.54 33.39 -4.32
CA LYS A 15 1.08 32.95 -5.61
C LYS A 15 2.27 32.02 -5.39
N LEU A 16 2.00 30.81 -4.92
CA LEU A 16 3.04 29.81 -4.68
C LEU A 16 3.37 29.05 -5.96
N SER A 17 4.65 28.83 -6.22
CA SER A 17 5.11 27.83 -7.17
C SER A 17 4.82 26.41 -6.65
N PRO A 18 4.82 25.39 -7.53
CA PRO A 18 4.65 24.00 -7.11
C PRO A 18 5.69 23.55 -6.06
N GLU A 19 6.92 24.04 -6.17
CA GLU A 19 8.00 23.74 -5.21
C GLU A 19 7.72 24.37 -3.84
N GLU A 20 7.31 25.63 -3.79
CA GLU A 20 6.99 26.34 -2.54
C GLU A 20 5.77 25.73 -1.85
N GLY A 21 4.73 25.38 -2.61
CA GLY A 21 3.57 24.67 -2.09
C GLY A 21 3.93 23.28 -1.54
N PHE A 22 4.85 22.57 -2.21
CA PHE A 22 5.33 21.29 -1.73
C PHE A 22 6.12 21.42 -0.43
N VAL A 23 7.07 22.35 -0.33
CA VAL A 23 7.83 22.60 0.91
C VAL A 23 6.89 23.00 2.05
N LEU A 24 5.95 23.91 1.79
CA LEU A 24 4.95 24.35 2.77
C LEU A 24 4.08 23.19 3.28
N SER A 25 3.67 22.27 2.40
CA SER A 25 2.88 21.08 2.77
C SER A 25 3.59 20.11 3.71
N ARG A 26 4.92 20.21 3.84
CA ARG A 26 5.75 19.38 4.72
C ARG A 26 6.05 20.01 6.07
N ILE A 27 5.65 21.26 6.29
CA ILE A 27 5.80 21.95 7.57
C ILE A 27 4.58 21.62 8.44
N ASP A 28 4.59 20.44 9.07
CA ASP A 28 3.59 20.01 10.05
C ASP A 28 4.18 20.08 11.47
N GLY A 29 4.22 21.30 12.01
CA GLY A 29 4.81 21.59 13.32
C GLY A 29 6.21 22.22 13.26
N PRO A 30 6.93 22.28 14.40
CA PRO A 30 8.26 22.89 14.47
C PRO A 30 9.30 22.03 13.77
N THR A 31 9.74 22.47 12.59
CA THR A 31 10.71 21.74 11.76
C THR A 31 11.91 22.63 11.43
N SER A 32 13.10 22.03 11.32
CA SER A 32 14.32 22.73 10.90
C SER A 32 14.54 22.68 9.39
N VAL A 33 15.34 23.61 8.84
CA VAL A 33 15.68 23.65 7.41
C VAL A 33 16.31 22.34 6.93
N LYS A 34 17.18 21.74 7.75
CA LYS A 34 17.85 20.48 7.45
C LYS A 34 16.87 19.29 7.39
N GLU A 35 15.87 19.27 8.27
CA GLU A 35 14.81 18.25 8.24
C GLU A 35 13.90 18.43 7.02
N LEU A 36 13.58 19.67 6.64
CA LEU A 36 12.82 19.95 5.42
C LEU A 36 13.58 19.55 4.16
N ALA A 37 14.89 19.81 4.08
CA ALA A 37 15.75 19.34 3.00
C ALA A 37 15.70 17.81 2.87
N ASN A 38 15.82 17.09 3.98
CA ASN A 38 15.70 15.63 4.00
C ASN A 38 14.31 15.13 3.58
N LEU A 39 13.23 15.78 4.03
CA LEU A 39 11.85 15.37 3.72
C LEU A 39 11.44 15.66 2.28
N THR A 40 12.02 16.69 1.67
CA THR A 40 11.69 17.13 0.30
C THR A 40 12.67 16.63 -0.75
N SER A 41 13.82 16.07 -0.31
CA SER A 41 14.93 15.70 -1.20
C SER A 41 15.46 16.89 -2.02
N LEU A 42 15.33 18.11 -1.49
CA LEU A 42 15.86 19.34 -2.08
C LEU A 42 17.16 19.74 -1.38
N ASP A 43 17.99 20.49 -2.09
CA ASP A 43 19.22 21.05 -1.52
C ASP A 43 18.93 22.01 -0.35
N GLU A 44 19.76 21.98 0.69
CA GLU A 44 19.55 22.76 1.92
C GLU A 44 19.55 24.27 1.65
N ALA A 45 20.38 24.75 0.70
CA ALA A 45 20.40 26.16 0.31
C ALA A 45 19.11 26.57 -0.41
N ARG A 46 18.56 25.68 -1.25
CA ARG A 46 17.30 25.90 -1.96
C ARG A 46 16.11 25.93 -1.01
N VAL A 47 16.07 25.02 -0.03
CA VAL A 47 15.03 25.02 1.01
C VAL A 47 15.12 26.28 1.88
N ALA A 48 16.32 26.74 2.21
CA ALA A 48 16.51 28.00 2.95
C ALA A 48 15.97 29.23 2.18
N GLU A 49 16.17 29.27 0.85
CA GLU A 49 15.62 30.33 -0.01
C GLU A 49 14.08 30.32 -0.01
N ILE A 50 13.48 29.13 -0.19
CA ILE A 50 12.01 28.94 -0.20
C ILE A 50 11.40 29.33 1.15
N VAL A 51 12.01 28.90 2.26
CA VAL A 51 11.60 29.29 3.61
C VAL A 51 11.72 30.80 3.81
N GLY A 52 12.76 31.44 3.28
CA GLY A 52 12.90 32.90 3.32
C GLY A 52 11.76 33.63 2.61
N LYS A 53 11.39 33.18 1.41
CA LYS A 53 10.26 33.75 0.65
C LYS A 53 8.93 33.55 1.35
N LEU A 54 8.65 32.32 1.79
CA LEU A 54 7.42 31.99 2.53
C LEU A 54 7.30 32.79 3.83
N ALA A 55 8.41 33.08 4.52
CA ALA A 55 8.42 33.93 5.70
C ALA A 55 8.14 35.40 5.34
N GLY A 56 8.70 35.90 4.23
CA GLY A 56 8.43 37.24 3.71
C GLY A 56 6.97 37.45 3.29
N ASP A 57 6.35 36.41 2.73
CA ASP A 57 4.93 36.39 2.36
C ASP A 57 3.99 36.14 3.56
N GLY A 58 4.57 35.93 4.75
CA GLY A 58 3.85 35.72 6.01
C GLY A 58 3.28 34.31 6.20
N ALA A 59 3.53 33.38 5.27
CA ALA A 59 3.00 32.01 5.32
C ALA A 59 3.59 31.18 6.47
N ILE A 60 4.81 31.50 6.91
CA ILE A 60 5.51 30.79 7.99
C ILE A 60 6.18 31.77 8.96
N GLU A 61 6.34 31.33 10.20
CA GLU A 61 7.08 32.01 11.25
C GLU A 61 8.42 31.31 11.45
N VAL A 62 9.51 32.10 11.46
CA VAL A 62 10.86 31.60 11.71
C VAL A 62 11.35 32.24 13.00
N ASP A 63 11.58 31.42 14.03
CA ASP A 63 12.09 31.89 15.33
C ASP A 63 13.44 32.62 15.12
N GLY A 64 13.46 33.94 15.40
CA GLY A 64 14.65 34.80 15.34
C GLY A 64 14.65 35.89 14.26
N ALA A 65 13.56 36.10 13.52
CA ALA A 65 13.42 37.26 12.62
C ALA A 65 12.69 38.43 13.32
N PRO A 66 13.18 39.69 13.27
CA PRO A 66 12.45 40.83 13.80
C PRO A 66 11.19 41.08 12.98
N SER A 67 10.04 41.11 13.65
CA SER A 67 8.75 41.44 13.04
C SER A 67 8.75 42.90 12.56
N GLY A 68 8.78 43.13 11.24
CA GLY A 68 8.64 44.44 10.63
C GLY A 68 7.53 44.42 9.57
N GLY A 69 6.44 45.12 9.84
CA GLY A 69 5.32 45.24 8.91
C GLY A 69 5.57 46.28 7.80
N GLY A 70 4.97 46.00 6.64
CA GLY A 70 4.33 46.97 5.74
C GLY A 70 5.18 48.02 5.03
N GLY A 71 5.13 48.03 3.69
CA GLY A 71 5.43 49.22 2.88
C GLY A 71 6.20 48.89 1.60
N GLY A 72 5.55 49.00 0.44
CA GLY A 72 6.10 48.61 -0.85
C GLY A 72 7.19 49.52 -1.40
N ALA A 73 7.95 48.98 -2.35
CA ALA A 73 8.57 49.68 -3.49
C ALA A 73 9.30 48.65 -4.39
N ARG A 74 8.88 48.56 -5.66
CA ARG A 74 9.71 48.16 -6.82
C ARG A 74 10.67 49.34 -7.11
N PRO A 75 11.94 49.25 -7.63
CA PRO A 75 12.53 48.39 -8.70
C PRO A 75 14.04 48.05 -8.41
N PRO A 76 14.99 47.82 -9.37
CA PRO A 76 14.97 47.32 -10.75
C PRO A 76 15.82 46.03 -10.97
N GLU A 77 15.69 45.43 -12.17
CA GLU A 77 16.60 44.41 -12.73
C GLU A 77 18.07 44.83 -12.74
N PRO A 78 18.99 43.86 -12.59
CA PRO A 78 20.24 43.88 -13.32
C PRO A 78 20.48 42.59 -14.12
N SER A 79 20.66 42.79 -15.42
CA SER A 79 21.82 42.33 -16.21
C SER A 79 22.32 40.90 -16.02
N ARG A 80 21.92 40.09 -17.00
CA ARG A 80 22.60 38.91 -17.55
C ARG A 80 24.14 39.04 -17.60
N PRO A 81 24.88 38.00 -17.20
CA PRO A 81 26.13 37.63 -17.88
C PRO A 81 25.93 36.35 -18.69
N GLU A 82 26.35 36.42 -19.95
CA GLU A 82 26.66 35.26 -20.78
C GLU A 82 27.72 34.40 -20.07
N VAL A 83 27.46 33.10 -19.95
CA VAL A 83 28.50 32.12 -19.68
C VAL A 83 28.29 30.96 -20.65
N GLU A 84 29.40 30.60 -21.27
CA GLU A 84 29.59 29.72 -22.40
C GLU A 84 29.04 28.31 -22.17
N ALA A 85 28.57 27.73 -23.27
CA ALA A 85 28.19 26.33 -23.36
C ALA A 85 29.45 25.46 -23.29
N GLU A 86 29.57 24.66 -22.24
CA GLU A 86 30.45 23.49 -22.21
C GLU A 86 29.58 22.24 -22.12
N GLU A 87 29.66 21.43 -23.19
CA GLU A 87 29.05 20.11 -23.30
C GLU A 87 29.72 19.16 -22.29
N ALA A 88 28.91 18.53 -21.44
CA ALA A 88 29.31 17.34 -20.70
C ALA A 88 28.13 16.37 -20.60
N ASP A 89 28.15 15.44 -21.54
CA ASP A 89 27.50 14.14 -21.57
C ASP A 89 27.79 13.33 -20.28
N ALA A 90 26.76 12.91 -19.55
CA ALA A 90 26.77 11.70 -18.72
C ALA A 90 25.42 11.39 -18.03
N SER A 91 24.86 10.25 -18.45
CA SER A 91 24.04 9.29 -17.68
C SER A 91 22.66 9.73 -17.17
N ASP A 92 21.70 9.50 -18.06
CA ASP A 92 20.30 9.17 -17.81
C ASP A 92 20.20 7.70 -17.37
N ASP A 93 20.13 7.41 -16.07
CA ASP A 93 19.96 6.03 -15.56
C ASP A 93 19.40 6.01 -14.12
N ALA A 94 18.17 6.50 -13.90
CA ALA A 94 17.48 6.32 -12.60
C ALA A 94 15.94 6.55 -12.61
N ARG A 95 15.22 6.36 -13.73
CA ARG A 95 13.77 6.69 -13.79
C ARG A 95 12.85 5.66 -14.42
N ASP A 96 13.16 4.37 -14.32
CA ASP A 96 12.33 3.32 -14.95
C ASP A 96 11.96 2.11 -14.06
N GLU A 97 11.77 2.30 -12.74
CA GLU A 97 11.31 1.22 -11.85
C GLU A 97 9.91 1.42 -11.22
N ALA A 98 9.25 2.57 -11.42
CA ALA A 98 7.94 2.83 -10.82
C ALA A 98 6.74 2.53 -11.74
N ASP A 99 6.94 2.41 -13.06
CA ASP A 99 5.84 2.37 -14.05
C ASP A 99 5.65 1.00 -14.74
N ALA A 100 6.52 0.02 -14.43
CA ALA A 100 6.42 -1.33 -15.00
C ALA A 100 5.41 -2.25 -14.29
N ALA A 101 4.83 -1.80 -13.17
CA ALA A 101 3.84 -2.57 -12.40
C ALA A 101 2.39 -2.39 -12.90
N GLU A 102 2.13 -1.45 -13.81
CA GLU A 102 0.76 -1.03 -14.14
C GLU A 102 0.14 -1.67 -15.38
N ARG A 103 0.90 -2.45 -16.17
CA ARG A 103 0.35 -3.14 -17.33
C ARG A 103 0.57 -4.64 -17.21
N ASP A 104 -0.54 -5.38 -17.14
CA ASP A 104 -0.64 -6.83 -17.29
C ASP A 104 -0.68 -7.70 -16.01
N ALA A 105 -1.20 -7.16 -14.91
CA ALA A 105 -1.77 -7.99 -13.85
C ALA A 105 -3.19 -8.43 -14.22
N ALA A 106 -3.34 -9.28 -15.25
CA ALA A 106 -4.49 -10.15 -15.30
C ALA A 106 -4.59 -10.88 -13.96
N ALA A 107 -5.79 -11.11 -13.42
CA ALA A 107 -5.94 -11.90 -12.20
C ALA A 107 -5.40 -13.33 -12.45
N PRO A 108 -4.81 -14.01 -11.44
CA PRO A 108 -4.55 -15.43 -11.56
C PRO A 108 -5.85 -16.17 -11.89
N GLU A 109 -5.79 -17.20 -12.73
CA GLU A 109 -6.92 -18.12 -12.94
C GLU A 109 -7.33 -18.67 -11.58
N VAL A 110 -8.43 -18.15 -11.05
CA VAL A 110 -8.99 -18.54 -9.76
C VAL A 110 -9.77 -19.84 -9.95
N ASP A 111 -9.63 -20.73 -8.97
CA ASP A 111 -10.38 -21.98 -8.93
C ASP A 111 -11.88 -21.69 -8.95
N ALA A 112 -12.69 -22.47 -9.66
CA ALA A 112 -14.11 -22.18 -9.87
C ALA A 112 -14.90 -22.14 -8.55
N GLU A 113 -14.50 -22.97 -7.57
CA GLU A 113 -15.07 -22.97 -6.22
C GLU A 113 -14.72 -21.69 -5.45
N GLU A 114 -13.50 -21.17 -5.64
CA GLU A 114 -13.05 -19.94 -4.99
C GLU A 114 -13.77 -18.72 -5.59
N ALA A 115 -13.96 -18.70 -6.91
CA ALA A 115 -14.71 -17.66 -7.62
C ALA A 115 -16.19 -17.62 -7.20
N ALA A 116 -16.83 -18.77 -6.97
CA ALA A 116 -18.20 -18.83 -6.46
C ALA A 116 -18.29 -18.26 -5.04
N SER A 117 -17.31 -18.58 -4.17
CA SER A 117 -17.27 -18.04 -2.82
C SER A 117 -17.08 -16.53 -2.78
N ASP A 118 -16.24 -15.97 -3.67
CA ASP A 118 -16.03 -14.51 -3.74
C ASP A 118 -17.28 -13.76 -4.20
N ALA A 119 -18.03 -14.32 -5.17
CA ALA A 119 -19.28 -13.72 -5.65
C ALA A 119 -20.37 -13.63 -4.55
N ASP A 120 -20.48 -14.65 -3.69
CA ASP A 120 -21.40 -14.64 -2.55
C ASP A 120 -21.01 -13.61 -1.49
N LEU A 121 -19.71 -13.36 -1.32
CA LEU A 121 -19.20 -12.32 -0.42
C LEU A 121 -19.49 -10.92 -0.98
N ASP A 122 -19.33 -10.73 -2.28
CA ASP A 122 -19.64 -9.47 -2.97
C ASP A 122 -21.14 -9.12 -2.84
N ALA A 123 -22.02 -10.09 -3.05
CA ALA A 123 -23.47 -9.89 -2.90
C ALA A 123 -23.87 -9.47 -1.48
N GLN A 124 -23.21 -10.03 -0.46
CA GLN A 124 -23.43 -9.64 0.94
C GLN A 124 -22.93 -8.22 1.24
N ASP A 125 -21.79 -7.82 0.67
CA ASP A 125 -21.27 -6.46 0.80
C ASP A 125 -22.20 -5.43 0.13
N GLU A 126 -22.70 -5.72 -1.08
CA GLU A 126 -23.66 -4.85 -1.79
C GLU A 126 -25.00 -4.70 -1.05
N ALA A 127 -25.54 -5.80 -0.51
CA ALA A 127 -26.75 -5.76 0.30
C ALA A 127 -26.56 -4.90 1.57
N PHE A 128 -25.39 -4.96 2.18
CA PHE A 128 -25.04 -4.12 3.32
C PHE A 128 -24.97 -2.63 2.94
N ILE A 129 -24.29 -2.30 1.85
CA ILE A 129 -24.15 -0.92 1.35
C ILE A 129 -25.53 -0.30 1.05
N THR A 130 -26.45 -1.09 0.49
CA THR A 130 -27.82 -0.65 0.19
C THR A 130 -28.57 -0.20 1.45
N ASN A 131 -28.42 -0.94 2.56
CA ASN A 131 -29.09 -0.65 3.82
C ASN A 131 -28.37 0.42 4.67
N GLU A 132 -27.11 0.71 4.36
CA GLU A 132 -26.26 1.65 5.11
C GLU A 132 -26.88 3.04 5.26
N ARG A 133 -27.54 3.54 4.20
CA ARG A 133 -28.20 4.85 4.22
C ARG A 133 -29.26 4.94 5.32
N MET A 134 -30.07 3.90 5.47
CA MET A 134 -31.11 3.84 6.50
C MET A 134 -30.50 3.89 7.91
N TYR A 135 -29.42 3.12 8.15
CA TYR A 135 -28.73 3.12 9.44
C TYR A 135 -28.10 4.48 9.76
N ARG A 136 -27.54 5.18 8.76
CA ARG A 136 -27.02 6.54 8.91
C ARG A 136 -28.10 7.54 9.32
N GLU A 137 -29.29 7.43 8.74
CA GLU A 137 -30.42 8.31 9.08
C GLU A 137 -30.92 8.07 10.51
N VAL A 138 -31.04 6.79 10.92
CA VAL A 138 -31.38 6.43 12.30
C VAL A 138 -30.34 6.96 13.27
N TYR A 139 -29.04 6.76 12.98
CA TYR A 139 -27.95 7.25 13.83
C TYR A 139 -27.96 8.76 13.95
N ALA A 140 -28.09 9.47 12.83
CA ALA A 140 -28.11 10.93 12.80
C ALA A 140 -29.28 11.53 13.59
N LYS A 141 -30.42 10.84 13.63
CA LYS A 141 -31.64 11.32 14.29
C LYS A 141 -31.68 11.00 15.78
N LYS A 142 -31.25 9.80 16.19
CA LYS A 142 -31.44 9.30 17.56
C LYS A 142 -30.20 9.37 18.45
N TYR A 143 -29.02 9.23 17.87
CA TYR A 143 -27.80 8.99 18.64
C TYR A 143 -26.75 10.09 18.43
N LYS A 144 -26.72 10.72 17.26
CA LYS A 144 -25.79 11.80 16.96
C LYS A 144 -26.09 13.03 17.82
N GLY A 145 -25.18 13.34 18.75
CA GLY A 145 -25.27 14.48 19.66
C GLY A 145 -25.61 14.10 21.09
N GLU A 146 -26.06 12.86 21.32
CA GLU A 146 -26.31 12.34 22.67
C GLU A 146 -25.00 12.05 23.41
N ALA A 147 -25.04 11.99 24.74
CA ALA A 147 -23.89 11.65 25.57
C ALA A 147 -23.38 10.22 25.30
N VAL A 148 -22.07 9.99 25.46
CA VAL A 148 -21.46 8.66 25.23
C VAL A 148 -22.12 7.59 26.10
N ASP A 149 -22.35 7.88 27.39
CA ASP A 149 -22.99 6.94 28.33
C ASP A 149 -24.39 6.50 27.90
N PHE A 150 -25.15 7.40 27.28
CA PHE A 150 -26.46 7.08 26.71
C PHE A 150 -26.32 6.11 25.55
N ARG A 151 -25.39 6.36 24.62
CA ARG A 151 -25.16 5.51 23.45
C ARG A 151 -24.58 4.14 23.83
N VAL A 152 -23.70 4.09 24.83
CA VAL A 152 -23.21 2.84 25.44
C VAL A 152 -24.37 2.05 26.05
N SER A 153 -25.25 2.71 26.80
CA SER A 153 -26.42 2.06 27.41
C SER A 153 -27.41 1.53 26.35
N ALA A 154 -27.60 2.28 25.26
CA ALA A 154 -28.42 1.86 24.13
C ALA A 154 -27.78 0.66 23.40
N ALA A 155 -26.47 0.70 23.16
CA ALA A 155 -25.72 -0.37 22.51
C ALA A 155 -25.84 -1.73 23.21
N LEU A 156 -26.04 -1.76 24.53
CA LEU A 156 -26.25 -2.99 25.30
C LEU A 156 -27.66 -3.58 25.22
N LYS A 157 -28.66 -2.78 24.79
CA LYS A 157 -30.09 -3.12 24.94
C LYS A 157 -30.84 -3.21 23.61
N GLU A 158 -30.57 -2.24 22.73
CA GLU A 158 -31.26 -2.08 21.45
C GLU A 158 -30.99 -3.25 20.51
N ASP A 159 -31.81 -3.35 19.46
CA ASP A 159 -31.71 -4.38 18.42
C ASP A 159 -32.04 -3.85 17.03
N GLY A 160 -32.01 -4.75 16.04
CA GLY A 160 -32.40 -4.46 14.67
C GLY A 160 -31.67 -3.25 14.07
N ALA A 161 -32.44 -2.33 13.51
CA ALA A 161 -31.90 -1.14 12.84
C ALA A 161 -31.22 -0.16 13.79
N ASP A 162 -31.65 -0.09 15.05
CA ASP A 162 -31.06 0.80 16.06
C ASP A 162 -29.68 0.31 16.48
N LEU A 163 -29.51 -1.00 16.68
CA LEU A 163 -28.20 -1.59 16.98
C LEU A 163 -27.23 -1.48 15.78
N MET A 164 -27.73 -1.66 14.54
CA MET A 164 -26.94 -1.45 13.33
C MET A 164 -26.54 0.01 13.14
N ALA A 165 -27.42 0.96 13.49
CA ALA A 165 -27.11 2.39 13.47
C ALA A 165 -25.98 2.73 14.45
N LEU A 166 -26.02 2.16 15.66
CA LEU A 166 -24.95 2.33 16.66
C LEU A 166 -23.59 1.78 16.20
N CYS A 167 -23.53 0.83 15.24
CA CYS A 167 -22.26 0.38 14.66
C CYS A 167 -21.51 1.46 13.88
N LEU A 168 -22.17 2.60 13.58
CA LEU A 168 -21.56 3.74 12.91
C LEU A 168 -20.91 4.74 13.90
N ASP A 169 -20.97 4.45 15.21
CA ASP A 169 -20.43 5.30 16.26
C ASP A 169 -18.89 5.37 16.18
N PRO A 170 -18.30 6.57 16.28
CA PRO A 170 -16.84 6.71 16.29
C PRO A 170 -16.20 6.34 17.64
N ASP A 171 -16.96 6.19 18.72
CA ASP A 171 -16.44 5.96 20.07
C ASP A 171 -16.15 4.46 20.35
N PRO A 172 -14.91 4.10 20.74
CA PRO A 172 -14.56 2.71 21.06
C PRO A 172 -15.37 2.09 22.20
N GLN A 173 -15.85 2.89 23.16
CA GLN A 173 -16.66 2.39 24.28
C GLN A 173 -18.02 1.87 23.81
N VAL A 174 -18.63 2.56 22.84
CA VAL A 174 -19.89 2.14 22.22
C VAL A 174 -19.67 0.83 21.46
N VAL A 175 -18.56 0.72 20.70
CA VAL A 175 -18.21 -0.52 20.00
C VAL A 175 -17.99 -1.68 20.96
N HIS A 176 -17.31 -1.45 22.09
CA HIS A 176 -17.17 -2.47 23.11
C HIS A 176 -18.51 -2.96 23.64
N ALA A 177 -19.45 -2.03 23.90
CA ALA A 177 -20.80 -2.32 24.37
C ALA A 177 -21.64 -3.09 23.33
N ILE A 178 -21.57 -2.71 22.05
CA ILE A 178 -22.24 -3.44 20.96
C ILE A 178 -21.79 -4.91 20.96
N LEU A 179 -20.49 -5.17 21.07
CA LEU A 179 -19.94 -6.53 21.01
C LEU A 179 -20.24 -7.36 22.27
N GLN A 180 -20.74 -6.74 23.34
CA GLN A 180 -21.26 -7.39 24.54
C GLN A 180 -22.78 -7.63 24.49
N ASN A 181 -23.49 -6.96 23.58
CA ASN A 181 -24.93 -7.14 23.43
C ASN A 181 -25.23 -8.58 22.95
N PRO A 182 -26.10 -9.34 23.63
CA PRO A 182 -26.41 -10.73 23.26
C PRO A 182 -27.08 -10.85 21.88
N LYS A 183 -27.67 -9.76 21.37
CA LYS A 183 -28.28 -9.71 20.04
C LYS A 183 -27.27 -9.35 18.94
N ALA A 184 -26.04 -9.00 19.30
CA ALA A 184 -24.99 -8.68 18.34
C ALA A 184 -24.39 -9.94 17.69
N GLY A 185 -24.72 -10.17 16.42
CA GLY A 185 -24.11 -11.18 15.56
C GLY A 185 -22.99 -10.68 14.64
N LEU A 186 -22.62 -11.50 13.66
CA LEU A 186 -21.57 -11.22 12.67
C LEU A 186 -21.83 -9.95 11.84
N GLU A 187 -23.09 -9.65 11.51
CA GLU A 187 -23.44 -8.44 10.75
C GLU A 187 -22.94 -7.14 11.42
N HIS A 188 -23.03 -7.07 12.75
CA HIS A 188 -22.54 -5.94 13.52
C HIS A 188 -21.01 -5.87 13.47
N ALA A 189 -20.32 -7.01 13.62
CA ALA A 189 -18.87 -7.07 13.52
C ALA A 189 -18.37 -6.68 12.11
N ARG A 190 -19.08 -7.11 11.05
CA ARG A 190 -18.82 -6.72 9.66
C ARG A 190 -19.02 -5.21 9.47
N SER A 191 -20.10 -4.63 10.01
CA SER A 191 -20.35 -3.18 9.97
C SER A 191 -19.24 -2.38 10.66
N LEU A 192 -18.90 -2.78 11.89
CA LEU A 192 -17.85 -2.16 12.70
C LEU A 192 -16.47 -2.23 12.02
N ALA A 193 -16.12 -3.38 11.44
CA ALA A 193 -14.87 -3.58 10.73
C ALA A 193 -14.70 -2.61 9.55
N PHE A 194 -15.80 -2.31 8.85
CA PHE A 194 -15.81 -1.45 7.68
C PHE A 194 -15.76 0.04 8.04
N HIS A 195 -16.54 0.47 9.04
CA HIS A 195 -16.73 1.90 9.30
C HIS A 195 -15.88 2.48 10.42
N HIS A 196 -15.42 1.66 11.36
CA HIS A 196 -14.81 2.20 12.56
C HIS A 196 -13.41 2.79 12.27
N ARG A 197 -13.17 3.97 12.83
CA ARG A 197 -12.03 4.84 12.46
C ARG A 197 -10.91 4.87 13.49
N THR A 198 -10.94 3.99 14.49
CA THR A 198 -9.92 3.97 15.55
C THR A 198 -9.35 2.57 15.71
N HIS A 199 -8.05 2.50 16.02
CA HIS A 199 -7.39 1.22 16.28
C HIS A 199 -8.01 0.48 17.48
N MET A 200 -8.34 1.20 18.57
CA MET A 200 -8.89 0.62 19.80
C MET A 200 -10.21 -0.09 19.53
N GLY A 201 -11.06 0.55 18.74
CA GLY A 201 -12.29 -0.01 18.24
C GLY A 201 -12.15 -1.34 17.52
N LEU A 202 -11.25 -1.36 16.52
CA LEU A 202 -10.97 -2.55 15.74
C LEU A 202 -10.33 -3.66 16.58
N GLU A 203 -9.60 -3.31 17.65
CA GLU A 203 -9.09 -4.30 18.60
C GLU A 203 -10.21 -5.03 19.35
N HIS A 204 -11.32 -4.38 19.67
CA HIS A 204 -12.44 -5.07 20.31
C HIS A 204 -13.03 -6.16 19.40
N ILE A 205 -13.10 -5.92 18.10
CA ILE A 205 -13.50 -6.95 17.11
C ILE A 205 -12.47 -8.08 17.12
N ALA A 206 -11.18 -7.75 17.07
CA ALA A 206 -10.11 -8.72 16.98
C ALA A 206 -9.87 -9.56 18.25
N LYS A 207 -10.39 -9.14 19.41
CA LYS A 207 -10.35 -9.96 20.65
C LYS A 207 -11.21 -11.22 20.52
N ARG A 208 -12.24 -11.19 19.68
CA ARG A 208 -13.15 -12.31 19.43
C ARG A 208 -12.68 -13.13 18.23
N SER A 209 -12.24 -14.36 18.49
CA SER A 209 -11.64 -15.23 17.47
C SER A 209 -12.64 -15.73 16.44
N ASP A 210 -13.90 -15.87 16.84
CA ASP A 210 -15.06 -16.17 15.98
C ASP A 210 -15.25 -15.07 14.93
N TYR A 211 -15.16 -13.80 15.32
CA TYR A 211 -15.25 -12.69 14.37
C TYR A 211 -14.07 -12.64 13.41
N LEU A 212 -12.85 -12.88 13.90
CA LEU A 212 -11.68 -12.97 13.02
C LEU A 212 -11.65 -14.22 12.15
N ALA A 213 -12.48 -15.23 12.41
CA ALA A 213 -12.61 -16.39 11.52
C ALA A 213 -13.51 -16.09 10.32
N ASP A 214 -14.40 -15.10 10.41
CA ASP A 214 -15.30 -14.70 9.34
C ASP A 214 -14.56 -14.00 8.18
N ALA A 215 -14.81 -14.46 6.96
CA ALA A 215 -14.15 -13.96 5.76
C ALA A 215 -14.49 -12.49 5.46
N LEU A 216 -15.76 -12.09 5.63
CA LEU A 216 -16.20 -10.72 5.40
C LEU A 216 -15.61 -9.74 6.44
N VAL A 217 -15.55 -10.14 7.71
CA VAL A 217 -14.87 -9.34 8.74
C VAL A 217 -13.40 -9.14 8.35
N GLN A 218 -12.68 -10.19 7.95
CA GLN A 218 -11.29 -10.06 7.51
C GLN A 218 -11.16 -9.12 6.30
N ARG A 219 -12.01 -9.28 5.28
CA ARG A 219 -12.02 -8.46 4.06
C ARG A 219 -12.24 -6.98 4.38
N ARG A 220 -13.25 -6.68 5.21
CA ARG A 220 -13.58 -5.31 5.63
C ARG A 220 -12.50 -4.70 6.52
N LEU A 221 -11.90 -5.49 7.43
CA LEU A 221 -10.74 -5.06 8.22
C LEU A 221 -9.54 -4.72 7.34
N LEU A 222 -9.23 -5.54 6.32
CA LEU A 222 -8.12 -5.30 5.40
C LEU A 222 -8.30 -4.02 4.58
N ARG A 223 -9.54 -3.69 4.21
CA ARG A 223 -9.89 -2.45 3.49
C ARG A 223 -9.91 -1.22 4.39
N ASN A 224 -9.92 -1.40 5.71
CA ASN A 224 -9.96 -0.30 6.66
C ASN A 224 -8.58 0.40 6.78
N PRO A 225 -8.48 1.73 6.50
CA PRO A 225 -7.21 2.47 6.58
C PRO A 225 -6.60 2.54 7.99
N GLN A 226 -7.42 2.30 9.03
CA GLN A 226 -7.02 2.36 10.43
C GLN A 226 -6.65 0.97 10.99
N LEU A 227 -6.52 -0.04 10.13
CA LEU A 227 -6.18 -1.41 10.52
C LEU A 227 -4.86 -1.44 11.32
N PRO A 228 -4.88 -1.92 12.57
CA PRO A 228 -3.69 -2.12 13.39
C PRO A 228 -2.82 -3.27 12.86
N ASP A 229 -1.50 -3.08 12.96
CA ASP A 229 -0.51 -4.06 12.45
C ASP A 229 -0.59 -5.42 13.17
N ALA A 230 -0.96 -5.41 14.45
CA ALA A 230 -1.18 -6.64 15.20
C ALA A 230 -2.32 -7.48 14.60
N ILE A 231 -3.41 -6.83 14.15
CA ILE A 231 -4.55 -7.50 13.54
C ILE A 231 -4.17 -7.97 12.13
N LEU A 232 -3.51 -7.12 11.34
CA LEU A 232 -3.01 -7.48 10.00
C LEU A 232 -2.15 -8.76 10.04
N ARG A 233 -1.20 -8.85 10.98
CA ARG A 233 -0.35 -10.04 11.16
C ARG A 233 -1.15 -11.28 11.57
N ARG A 234 -2.21 -11.13 12.36
CA ARG A 234 -3.08 -12.26 12.76
C ARG A 234 -3.90 -12.78 11.58
N ILE A 235 -4.40 -11.89 10.71
CA ILE A 235 -5.13 -12.26 9.50
C ILE A 235 -4.19 -12.93 8.50
N SER A 236 -3.12 -12.23 8.08
CA SER A 236 -2.17 -12.73 7.09
C SER A 236 -1.35 -13.93 7.55
N GLY A 237 -1.03 -14.01 8.85
CA GLY A 237 -0.23 -15.09 9.42
C GLY A 237 -0.89 -16.46 9.33
N ARG A 238 -2.23 -16.51 9.42
CA ARG A 238 -3.02 -17.75 9.32
C ARG A 238 -3.26 -18.21 7.88
N LYS A 239 -3.15 -17.30 6.92
CA LYS A 239 -3.43 -17.54 5.49
C LYS A 239 -2.28 -18.24 4.78
N VAL A 240 -2.58 -19.07 3.78
CA VAL A 240 -1.53 -19.69 2.96
C VAL A 240 -0.86 -18.68 2.04
N LEU A 241 0.32 -19.01 1.49
CA LEU A 241 1.11 -18.08 0.67
C LEU A 241 0.31 -17.45 -0.49
N ILE A 242 -0.52 -18.24 -1.17
CA ILE A 242 -1.31 -17.76 -2.30
C ILE A 242 -2.35 -16.71 -1.87
N GLU A 243 -2.99 -16.90 -0.72
CA GLU A 243 -3.96 -15.92 -0.19
C GLU A 243 -3.26 -14.64 0.26
N VAL A 244 -2.08 -14.74 0.89
CA VAL A 244 -1.28 -13.55 1.26
C VAL A 244 -0.85 -12.78 0.02
N PHE A 245 -0.50 -13.47 -1.07
CA PHE A 245 -0.22 -12.85 -2.35
C PHE A 245 -1.45 -12.11 -2.91
N LYS A 246 -2.64 -12.72 -2.88
CA LYS A 246 -3.88 -12.06 -3.32
C LYS A 246 -4.14 -10.74 -2.57
N ILE A 247 -3.97 -10.76 -1.24
CA ILE A 247 -4.08 -9.55 -0.41
C ILE A 247 -3.02 -8.50 -0.81
N ALA A 248 -1.79 -8.92 -1.14
CA ALA A 248 -0.70 -8.01 -1.50
C ALA A 248 -0.92 -7.27 -2.84
N VAL A 249 -1.81 -7.77 -3.71
CA VAL A 249 -2.11 -7.19 -5.03
C VAL A 249 -3.52 -6.58 -5.11
N ASP A 250 -4.42 -6.88 -4.17
CA ASP A 250 -5.80 -6.40 -4.15
C ASP A 250 -5.87 -4.86 -4.09
N ARG A 251 -6.46 -4.23 -5.11
CA ARG A 251 -6.54 -2.77 -5.26
C ARG A 251 -7.51 -2.11 -4.29
N GLU A 252 -8.43 -2.86 -3.71
CA GLU A 252 -9.39 -2.33 -2.74
C GLU A 252 -8.77 -2.16 -1.35
N ILE A 253 -7.60 -2.78 -1.11
CA ILE A 253 -6.84 -2.64 0.12
C ILE A 253 -5.97 -1.38 0.04
N PRO A 254 -5.96 -0.52 1.07
CA PRO A 254 -5.10 0.66 1.11
C PRO A 254 -3.63 0.33 0.85
N GLU A 255 -2.92 1.15 0.06
CA GLU A 255 -1.53 0.88 -0.33
C GLU A 255 -0.60 0.69 0.87
N ARG A 256 -0.81 1.47 1.94
CA ARG A 256 -0.06 1.33 3.19
C ARG A 256 -0.20 -0.08 3.79
N THR A 257 -1.40 -0.65 3.74
CA THR A 257 -1.66 -2.01 4.20
C THR A 257 -1.02 -3.03 3.25
N ARG A 258 -1.14 -2.85 1.92
CA ARG A 258 -0.48 -3.73 0.93
C ARG A 258 1.02 -3.79 1.10
N VAL A 259 1.70 -2.65 1.30
CA VAL A 259 3.15 -2.62 1.53
C VAL A 259 3.54 -3.47 2.73
N LYS A 260 2.79 -3.39 3.83
CA LYS A 260 3.02 -4.24 5.02
C LYS A 260 2.76 -5.71 4.72
N VAL A 261 1.73 -6.04 3.96
CA VAL A 261 1.45 -7.42 3.52
C VAL A 261 2.58 -7.95 2.63
N ARG A 262 3.15 -7.14 1.73
CA ARG A 262 4.31 -7.54 0.90
C ARG A 262 5.53 -7.90 1.76
N VAL A 263 5.76 -7.20 2.88
CA VAL A 263 6.81 -7.56 3.85
C VAL A 263 6.53 -8.92 4.49
N GLU A 264 5.30 -9.14 4.96
CA GLU A 264 4.92 -10.44 5.54
C GLU A 264 4.94 -11.57 4.49
N LEU A 265 4.57 -11.29 3.24
CA LEU A 265 4.66 -12.24 2.12
C LEU A 265 6.09 -12.72 1.91
N ARG A 266 7.07 -11.79 1.85
CA ARG A 266 8.49 -12.13 1.70
C ARG A 266 8.99 -12.97 2.87
N LYS A 267 8.69 -12.56 4.10
CA LYS A 267 9.04 -13.31 5.31
C LYS A 267 8.45 -14.72 5.27
N LYS A 268 7.16 -14.84 4.95
CA LYS A 268 6.47 -16.13 4.86
C LYS A 268 7.02 -16.99 3.73
N PHE A 269 7.33 -16.40 2.59
CA PHE A 269 7.95 -17.09 1.45
C PHE A 269 9.29 -17.71 1.87
N MET A 270 10.15 -16.96 2.55
CA MET A 270 11.45 -17.43 3.01
C MET A 270 11.39 -18.49 4.14
N LEU A 271 10.26 -18.60 4.84
CA LEU A 271 10.02 -19.63 5.85
C LEU A 271 9.23 -20.83 5.32
N ALA A 272 8.56 -20.68 4.18
CA ALA A 272 7.75 -21.73 3.57
C ALA A 272 8.60 -22.92 3.09
N THR A 273 7.96 -24.07 2.95
CA THR A 273 8.60 -25.27 2.40
C THR A 273 8.90 -25.11 0.91
N ALA A 274 9.81 -25.93 0.40
CA ALA A 274 10.21 -25.87 -1.00
C ALA A 274 9.03 -26.11 -1.97
N ASP A 275 8.12 -27.01 -1.60
CA ASP A 275 6.91 -27.36 -2.34
C ASP A 275 5.92 -26.19 -2.39
N GLU A 276 5.67 -25.52 -1.25
CA GLU A 276 4.79 -24.34 -1.20
C GLU A 276 5.31 -23.18 -2.05
N ARG A 277 6.63 -22.92 -1.99
CA ARG A 277 7.26 -21.88 -2.83
C ARG A 277 7.09 -22.21 -4.31
N ALA A 278 7.40 -23.43 -4.71
CA ALA A 278 7.25 -23.87 -6.10
C ALA A 278 5.79 -23.79 -6.56
N ALA A 279 4.85 -24.24 -5.73
CA ALA A 279 3.43 -24.19 -6.01
C ALA A 279 2.93 -22.75 -6.20
N LEU A 280 3.34 -21.82 -5.33
CA LEU A 280 3.01 -20.39 -5.47
C LEU A 280 3.51 -19.82 -6.79
N LEU A 281 4.78 -20.10 -7.16
CA LEU A 281 5.36 -19.60 -8.41
C LEU A 281 4.62 -20.14 -9.63
N VAL A 282 4.25 -21.42 -9.61
CA VAL A 282 3.52 -22.04 -10.72
C VAL A 282 2.09 -21.49 -10.80
N LYS A 283 1.35 -21.46 -9.68
CA LYS A 283 -0.04 -20.98 -9.62
C LYS A 283 -0.17 -19.51 -10.05
N THR A 284 0.83 -18.69 -9.74
CA THR A 284 0.83 -17.26 -10.12
C THR A 284 1.52 -17.01 -11.46
N GLU A 285 2.01 -18.05 -12.14
CA GLU A 285 2.82 -17.93 -13.34
C GLU A 285 4.01 -16.98 -13.17
N GLY A 286 4.63 -16.98 -11.98
CA GLY A 286 5.74 -16.12 -11.63
C GLY A 286 5.36 -14.65 -11.40
N ARG A 287 4.08 -14.25 -11.48
CA ARG A 287 3.65 -12.85 -11.19
C ARG A 287 4.04 -12.41 -9.79
N VAL A 288 4.11 -13.34 -8.83
CA VAL A 288 4.54 -13.04 -7.46
C VAL A 288 6.00 -12.58 -7.37
N LEU A 289 6.85 -12.90 -8.36
CA LEU A 289 8.29 -12.63 -8.33
C LEU A 289 8.60 -11.13 -8.19
N ILE A 290 7.76 -10.26 -8.74
CA ILE A 290 7.91 -8.80 -8.61
C ILE A 290 7.80 -8.32 -7.15
N LEU A 291 7.09 -9.07 -6.30
CA LEU A 291 6.93 -8.76 -4.87
C LEU A 291 7.99 -9.46 -4.00
N LEU A 292 8.79 -10.36 -4.59
CA LEU A 292 9.82 -11.16 -3.92
C LEU A 292 11.22 -10.58 -4.14
N VAL A 293 11.32 -9.25 -4.09
CA VAL A 293 12.60 -8.55 -4.08
C VAL A 293 13.41 -9.01 -2.85
N ASP A 294 14.70 -9.25 -3.07
CA ASP A 294 15.67 -9.79 -2.09
C ASP A 294 15.38 -11.21 -1.59
N CYS A 295 14.44 -11.93 -2.20
CA CYS A 295 14.20 -13.34 -1.91
C CYS A 295 14.97 -14.24 -2.89
N SER A 296 15.41 -15.40 -2.43
CA SER A 296 16.11 -16.39 -3.24
C SER A 296 15.38 -17.73 -3.22
N LEU A 297 15.55 -18.54 -4.27
CA LEU A 297 15.12 -19.95 -4.23
C LEU A 297 16.23 -20.81 -3.66
N ASP A 298 15.85 -21.76 -2.81
CA ASP A 298 16.77 -22.80 -2.37
C ASP A 298 16.97 -23.85 -3.48
N ALA A 299 17.93 -24.75 -3.25
CA ALA A 299 18.24 -25.81 -4.20
C ALA A 299 17.02 -26.72 -4.43
N ARG A 300 16.22 -27.00 -3.40
CA ARG A 300 15.09 -27.93 -3.48
C ARG A 300 13.94 -27.36 -4.29
N THR A 301 13.53 -26.11 -4.06
CA THR A 301 12.53 -25.41 -4.88
C THR A 301 12.99 -25.33 -6.33
N THR A 302 14.27 -25.01 -6.56
CA THR A 302 14.85 -24.98 -7.90
C THR A 302 14.73 -26.34 -8.61
N MET A 303 15.02 -27.44 -7.90
CA MET A 303 14.90 -28.79 -8.45
C MET A 303 13.45 -29.17 -8.77
N ILE A 304 12.49 -28.80 -7.92
CA ILE A 304 11.06 -29.03 -8.18
C ILE A 304 10.63 -28.32 -9.46
N LEU A 305 11.07 -27.07 -9.66
CA LEU A 305 10.77 -26.31 -10.88
C LEU A 305 11.45 -26.93 -12.12
N VAL A 306 12.73 -27.26 -12.04
CA VAL A 306 13.45 -27.92 -13.15
C VAL A 306 12.83 -29.28 -13.51
N GLY A 307 12.22 -29.99 -12.55
CA GLY A 307 11.51 -31.25 -12.81
C GLY A 307 10.24 -31.11 -13.65
N ARG A 308 9.73 -29.89 -13.90
CA ARG A 308 8.53 -29.68 -14.72
C ARG A 308 8.87 -29.61 -16.20
N ASN A 309 8.03 -30.25 -17.01
CA ASN A 309 8.21 -30.36 -18.46
C ASN A 309 7.53 -29.23 -19.26
N THR A 310 6.61 -28.49 -18.62
CA THR A 310 5.82 -27.45 -19.29
C THR A 310 5.69 -26.21 -18.40
N TYR A 311 5.79 -25.06 -19.07
CA TYR A 311 5.59 -23.73 -18.49
C TYR A 311 4.88 -22.84 -19.52
N THR A 312 4.06 -21.92 -19.02
CA THR A 312 3.45 -20.88 -19.83
C THR A 312 4.52 -19.85 -20.23
N LEU A 313 4.27 -19.14 -21.34
CA LEU A 313 5.20 -18.13 -21.82
C LEU A 313 5.38 -17.01 -20.78
N LEU A 314 4.29 -16.65 -20.09
CA LEU A 314 4.27 -15.64 -19.04
C LEU A 314 5.17 -16.02 -17.86
N PHE A 315 5.11 -17.28 -17.40
CA PHE A 315 6.02 -17.77 -16.36
C PHE A 315 7.49 -17.59 -16.74
N VAL A 316 7.85 -17.95 -17.98
CA VAL A 316 9.23 -17.82 -18.44
C VAL A 316 9.67 -16.35 -18.50
N GLN A 317 8.80 -15.46 -18.99
CA GLN A 317 9.08 -14.02 -19.04
C GLN A 317 9.29 -13.44 -17.64
N ASN A 318 8.45 -13.82 -16.67
CA ASN A 318 8.56 -13.35 -15.29
C ASN A 318 9.87 -13.84 -14.64
N VAL A 319 10.23 -15.11 -14.82
CA VAL A 319 11.52 -15.63 -14.33
C VAL A 319 12.71 -14.94 -15.01
N ALA A 320 12.61 -14.64 -16.30
CA ALA A 320 13.66 -13.95 -17.05
C ALA A 320 13.84 -12.47 -16.65
N ARG A 321 12.91 -11.88 -15.90
CA ARG A 321 13.02 -10.51 -15.36
C ARG A 321 13.43 -10.51 -13.88
N TRP A 322 13.35 -11.65 -13.21
CA TRP A 322 13.61 -11.73 -11.78
C TRP A 322 15.10 -11.92 -11.50
N SER A 323 15.76 -10.85 -11.04
CA SER A 323 17.21 -10.80 -10.81
C SER A 323 17.81 -12.01 -10.06
N PRO A 324 17.23 -12.52 -8.96
CA PRO A 324 17.80 -13.66 -8.23
C PRO A 324 17.37 -15.03 -8.82
N ALA A 325 16.91 -15.09 -10.08
CA ALA A 325 16.57 -16.34 -10.74
C ALA A 325 17.75 -17.35 -10.73
N PRO A 326 17.54 -18.60 -10.28
CA PRO A 326 18.61 -19.59 -10.20
C PRO A 326 19.18 -19.96 -11.59
N PRO A 327 20.51 -20.03 -11.76
CA PRO A 327 21.14 -20.38 -13.04
C PRO A 327 20.67 -21.71 -13.63
N LYS A 328 20.44 -22.72 -12.77
CA LYS A 328 19.95 -24.04 -13.20
C LYS A 328 18.53 -23.98 -13.79
N LEU A 329 17.66 -23.15 -13.21
CA LEU A 329 16.31 -22.95 -13.72
C LEU A 329 16.34 -22.23 -15.07
N LEU A 330 17.14 -21.17 -15.19
CA LEU A 330 17.32 -20.44 -16.45
C LEU A 330 17.80 -21.34 -17.58
N ALA A 331 18.81 -22.18 -17.32
CA ALA A 331 19.33 -23.15 -18.27
C ALA A 331 18.28 -24.20 -18.71
N HIS A 332 17.42 -24.65 -17.78
CA HIS A 332 16.31 -25.56 -18.08
C HIS A 332 15.27 -24.89 -18.96
N LEU A 333 14.82 -23.69 -18.60
CA LEU A 333 13.80 -22.94 -19.35
C LEU A 333 14.25 -22.68 -20.79
N LEU A 334 15.53 -22.36 -21.01
CA LEU A 334 16.07 -22.14 -22.36
C LEU A 334 15.93 -23.37 -23.28
N LYS A 335 15.97 -24.58 -22.71
CA LYS A 335 15.84 -25.83 -23.46
C LYS A 335 14.38 -26.16 -23.81
N MET A 336 13.40 -25.50 -23.19
CA MET A 336 11.98 -25.82 -23.34
C MET A 336 11.46 -25.52 -24.75
N PRO A 337 10.54 -26.35 -25.29
CA PRO A 337 9.93 -26.11 -26.61
C PRO A 337 9.26 -24.73 -26.72
N THR A 338 8.60 -24.27 -25.65
CA THR A 338 7.95 -22.95 -25.58
C THR A 338 8.93 -21.81 -25.84
N VAL A 339 10.16 -21.90 -25.33
CA VAL A 339 11.19 -20.88 -25.52
C VAL A 339 11.84 -20.98 -26.90
N ARG A 340 12.08 -22.20 -27.40
CA ARG A 340 12.66 -22.39 -28.75
C ARG A 340 11.79 -21.78 -29.86
N ARG A 341 10.47 -21.86 -29.70
CA ARG A 341 9.50 -21.27 -30.63
C ARG A 341 9.39 -19.75 -30.53
N ASN A 342 9.90 -19.14 -29.45
CA ASN A 342 9.75 -17.72 -29.16
C ASN A 342 11.13 -17.02 -29.06
N PRO A 343 11.67 -16.48 -30.18
CA PRO A 343 13.02 -15.91 -30.20
C PRO A 343 13.18 -14.71 -29.26
N GLY A 344 12.13 -13.91 -29.04
CA GLY A 344 12.16 -12.78 -28.11
C GLY A 344 12.44 -13.22 -26.67
N VAL A 345 11.72 -14.22 -26.17
CA VAL A 345 11.91 -14.76 -24.81
C VAL A 345 13.25 -15.48 -24.69
N ARG A 346 13.68 -16.20 -25.74
CA ARG A 346 15.03 -16.79 -25.79
C ARG A 346 16.12 -15.71 -25.63
N LYS A 347 15.99 -14.59 -26.32
CA LYS A 347 16.92 -13.45 -26.22
C LYS A 347 16.92 -12.83 -24.82
N MET A 348 15.74 -12.70 -24.18
CA MET A 348 15.65 -12.24 -22.79
C MET A 348 16.42 -13.15 -21.83
N LEU A 349 16.20 -14.46 -21.91
CA LEU A 349 16.90 -15.44 -21.07
C LEU A 349 18.42 -15.40 -21.28
N LEU A 350 18.90 -15.33 -22.53
CA LEU A 350 20.33 -15.26 -22.83
C LEU A 350 21.00 -13.98 -22.30
N ARG A 351 20.25 -12.88 -22.20
CA ARG A 351 20.70 -11.61 -21.61
C ARG A 351 20.67 -11.60 -20.09
N HIS A 352 20.04 -12.58 -19.44
CA HIS A 352 19.94 -12.62 -17.99
C HIS A 352 21.35 -12.67 -17.33
N PRO A 353 21.60 -11.89 -16.26
CA PRO A 353 22.90 -11.87 -15.56
C PRO A 353 23.34 -13.25 -15.08
N ASN A 354 22.43 -13.99 -14.43
CA ASN A 354 22.68 -15.33 -13.88
C ASN A 354 22.67 -16.48 -14.90
N MET A 355 22.56 -16.22 -16.21
CA MET A 355 22.53 -17.30 -17.21
C MET A 355 23.94 -17.93 -17.35
N PRO A 356 24.10 -19.27 -17.20
CA PRO A 356 25.40 -19.93 -17.29
C PRO A 356 26.09 -19.72 -18.65
N SER A 357 27.37 -19.35 -18.62
CA SER A 357 28.17 -19.06 -19.83
C SER A 357 28.26 -20.25 -20.79
N GLU A 358 28.40 -21.47 -20.26
CA GLU A 358 28.45 -22.68 -21.09
C GLU A 358 27.17 -22.90 -21.89
N VAL A 359 26.02 -22.53 -21.32
CA VAL A 359 24.75 -22.63 -22.02
C VAL A 359 24.62 -21.51 -23.06
N LYS A 360 25.10 -20.29 -22.76
CA LYS A 360 25.11 -19.18 -23.75
C LYS A 360 25.86 -19.56 -25.02
N LYS A 361 27.03 -20.20 -24.89
CA LYS A 361 27.87 -20.65 -26.02
C LYS A 361 27.21 -21.66 -26.96
N LEU A 362 26.19 -22.40 -26.50
CA LEU A 362 25.48 -23.39 -27.34
C LEU A 362 24.42 -22.75 -28.24
N PHE A 363 24.08 -21.48 -28.01
CA PHE A 363 22.94 -20.81 -28.64
C PHE A 363 23.27 -19.45 -29.27
N VAL A 364 24.53 -19.00 -29.12
CA VAL A 364 25.20 -17.96 -29.92
C VAL A 364 25.99 -18.69 -31.00
#